data_AF-A0A966UVG8-F1
#
_entry.id   AF-A0A966UVG8-F1
#
_cell.length_a   1.000
_cell.length_b   1.000
_cell.length_c   1.000
_cell.angle_alpha   90.00
_cell.angle_beta   90.00
_cell.angle_gamma   90.00
#
_symmetry.space_group_name_H-M   'P 1'
#
loop_
_entity.id
_entity.type
_entity.pdbx_description
1 polymer ?
#
loop_
_entity_poly.entity_id
_entity_poly.type
_entity_poly.pdbx_seq_one_letter_code
_entity_poly.pdbx_strand_id
1 'polypeptide(L)'
;AVFGPTIMLDEHLNFLYLFNQITIPRPIDADWHMPVQTCSFLFRREIWARCPYPSEYRVVGDHVWFRRQMKLSLNLVSIRRPIGIFTWHQDDIAKRLGSHGENALADVNRKTVRMRIAKLFFRLRKLASGGCLSPFSFSYEITTNQQTGVKRSITFPRLGL
;
A
#
# COMPACT_ATOMS: atom_id res chain seq x y z
N ALA A 1 11.52 9.01 -15.97
CA ALA A 1 10.27 8.34 -16.41
C ALA A 1 9.10 9.25 -16.10
N VAL A 2 8.01 9.11 -16.83
CA VAL A 2 6.76 9.82 -16.57
C VAL A 2 5.85 8.90 -15.77
N PHE A 3 5.20 9.45 -14.76
CA PHE A 3 4.26 8.77 -13.90
C PHE A 3 2.92 9.50 -13.96
N GLY A 4 1.81 8.77 -14.01
CA GLY A 4 0.50 9.38 -14.10
C GLY A 4 -0.64 8.41 -13.77
N PRO A 5 -1.86 8.94 -13.59
CA PRO A 5 -3.04 8.13 -13.29
C PRO A 5 -3.27 6.99 -14.27
N THR A 6 -3.89 5.91 -13.78
CA THR A 6 -4.31 4.77 -14.59
C THR A 6 -5.82 4.62 -14.51
N ILE A 7 -6.48 4.46 -15.66
CA ILE A 7 -7.92 4.17 -15.71
C ILE A 7 -8.11 2.70 -15.41
N MET A 8 -8.86 2.38 -14.35
CA MET A 8 -9.18 0.99 -14.03
C MET A 8 -10.56 0.63 -14.57
N LEU A 9 -10.60 -0.47 -15.32
CA LEU A 9 -11.80 -1.01 -15.94
C LEU A 9 -12.07 -2.43 -15.41
N ASP A 10 -13.31 -2.89 -15.51
CA ASP A 10 -13.65 -4.30 -15.35
C ASP A 10 -13.44 -5.08 -16.66
N GLU A 11 -13.71 -6.38 -16.62
CA GLU A 11 -13.59 -7.28 -17.78
C GLU A 11 -14.53 -6.95 -18.95
N HIS A 12 -15.54 -6.12 -18.73
CA HIS A 12 -16.49 -5.64 -19.73
C HIS A 12 -16.18 -4.20 -20.18
N LEU A 13 -15.02 -3.66 -19.80
CA LEU A 13 -14.57 -2.29 -20.08
C LEU A 13 -15.42 -1.20 -19.39
N ASN A 14 -16.21 -1.56 -18.38
CA ASN A 14 -16.88 -0.57 -17.56
C ASN A 14 -15.86 0.13 -16.66
N PHE A 15 -16.02 1.44 -16.51
CA PHE A 15 -15.19 2.23 -15.62
C PHE A 15 -15.41 1.81 -14.17
N LEU A 16 -14.33 1.38 -13.50
CA LEU A 16 -14.34 1.12 -12.06
C LEU A 16 -13.96 2.38 -11.30
N TYR A 17 -12.74 2.86 -11.51
CA TYR A 17 -12.24 4.08 -10.90
C TYR A 17 -10.96 4.58 -11.57
N LEU A 18 -10.60 5.83 -11.29
CA LEU A 18 -9.32 6.39 -11.67
C LEU A 18 -8.31 6.13 -10.55
N PHE A 19 -7.29 5.34 -10.83
CA PHE A 19 -6.18 5.11 -9.93
C PHE A 19 -5.25 6.32 -9.93
N ASN A 20 -5.65 7.34 -9.17
CA ASN A 20 -4.94 8.60 -9.07
C ASN A 20 -3.97 8.57 -7.90
N GLN A 21 -2.72 8.24 -8.18
CA GLN A 21 -1.67 8.27 -7.18
C GLN A 21 -0.95 9.61 -7.23
N ILE A 22 -1.35 10.47 -6.30
CA ILE A 22 -0.88 11.87 -6.23
C ILE A 22 0.53 11.93 -5.60
N THR A 23 0.93 10.89 -4.87
CA THR A 23 2.21 10.86 -4.15
C THR A 23 3.31 10.28 -5.04
N ILE A 24 4.32 11.10 -5.36
CA ILE A 24 5.53 10.63 -6.03
C ILE A 24 6.22 9.59 -5.11
N PRO A 25 6.45 8.35 -5.58
CA PRO A 25 7.12 7.34 -4.78
C PRO A 25 8.52 7.79 -4.40
N ARG A 26 8.85 7.75 -3.12
CA ARG A 26 10.22 7.94 -2.66
C ARG A 26 10.94 6.58 -2.68
N PRO A 27 12.28 6.56 -2.72
CA PRO A 27 13.05 5.31 -2.66
C PRO A 27 12.66 4.43 -1.46
N ILE A 28 12.37 5.06 -0.31
CA ILE A 28 11.91 4.33 0.87
C ILE A 28 10.55 3.67 0.62
N ASP A 29 9.62 4.29 -0.10
CA ASP A 29 8.27 3.73 -0.30
C ASP A 29 8.32 2.43 -1.13
N ALA A 30 9.28 2.32 -2.07
CA ALA A 30 9.52 1.13 -2.87
C ALA A 30 9.96 -0.11 -2.06
N ASP A 31 10.54 0.08 -0.87
CA ASP A 31 10.89 -1.04 0.03
C ASP A 31 9.70 -1.45 0.94
N TRP A 32 8.59 -0.68 0.97
CA TRP A 32 7.56 -0.78 2.02
C TRP A 32 6.22 -1.26 1.47
N HIS A 33 5.75 -0.58 0.43
CA HIS A 33 4.53 -0.86 -0.29
C HIS A 33 4.63 -0.09 -1.61
N MET A 34 4.73 -0.78 -2.74
CA MET A 34 4.75 -0.07 -4.02
C MET A 34 3.38 0.55 -4.24
N PRO A 35 3.25 1.88 -4.08
CA PRO A 35 1.97 2.52 -4.18
C PRO A 35 1.79 2.92 -5.63
N VAL A 36 2.13 2.05 -6.59
CA VAL A 36 2.16 2.32 -8.04
C VAL A 36 2.09 1.01 -8.83
N GLN A 37 1.39 1.03 -9.96
CA GLN A 37 1.41 -0.08 -10.92
C GLN A 37 2.36 0.29 -12.06
N THR A 38 3.01 -0.68 -12.68
CA THR A 38 3.92 -0.45 -13.83
C THR A 38 3.20 0.17 -15.03
N CYS A 39 1.92 -0.14 -15.23
CA CYS A 39 1.06 0.51 -16.21
C CYS A 39 0.81 2.01 -15.92
N SER A 40 1.17 2.50 -14.74
CA SER A 40 1.15 3.92 -14.37
C SER A 40 2.44 4.66 -14.76
N PHE A 41 3.31 4.06 -15.57
CA PHE A 41 4.59 4.66 -15.95
C PHE A 41 4.87 4.58 -17.46
N LEU A 42 5.57 5.61 -17.95
CA LEU A 42 6.22 5.63 -19.26
C LEU A 42 7.73 5.80 -19.07
N PHE A 43 8.50 4.82 -19.54
CA PHE A 43 9.96 4.80 -19.42
C PHE A 43 10.63 5.17 -20.74
N ARG A 44 11.72 5.93 -20.66
CA ARG A 44 12.69 6.00 -21.75
C ARG A 44 13.41 4.65 -21.83
N ARG A 45 13.70 4.16 -23.04
CA ARG A 45 14.42 2.90 -23.26
C ARG A 45 15.74 2.83 -22.50
N GLU A 46 16.48 3.93 -22.42
CA GLU A 46 17.74 4.03 -21.66
C GLU A 46 17.56 3.71 -20.17
N ILE A 47 16.44 4.11 -19.57
CA ILE A 47 16.13 3.79 -18.17
C ILE A 47 15.78 2.32 -18.08
N TRP A 48 14.96 1.82 -19.01
CA TRP A 48 14.55 0.42 -19.03
C TRP A 48 15.76 -0.53 -19.07
N ALA A 49 16.75 -0.20 -19.90
CA ALA A 49 17.96 -1.00 -20.11
C ALA A 49 18.96 -0.97 -18.94
N ARG A 50 18.79 -0.12 -17.92
CA ARG A 50 19.73 -0.02 -16.78
C ARG A 50 19.81 -1.29 -15.95
N CYS A 51 18.72 -2.03 -15.84
CA CYS A 51 18.70 -3.31 -15.16
C CYS A 51 17.70 -4.26 -15.84
N PRO A 52 18.04 -5.56 -15.97
CA PRO A 52 17.16 -6.55 -16.54
C PRO A 52 15.87 -6.70 -15.70
N TYR A 53 14.78 -7.03 -16.38
CA TYR A 53 13.53 -7.40 -15.71
C TYR A 53 13.73 -8.71 -14.94
N PRO A 54 13.32 -8.79 -13.66
CA PRO A 54 13.55 -9.94 -12.83
C PRO A 54 12.49 -11.02 -13.09
N SER A 55 12.71 -11.80 -14.15
CA SER A 55 11.80 -12.86 -14.60
C SER A 55 11.63 -14.01 -13.60
N GLU A 56 12.50 -14.07 -12.58
CA GLU A 56 12.39 -15.01 -11.46
C GLU A 56 11.17 -14.76 -10.56
N TYR A 57 10.54 -13.59 -10.65
CA TYR A 57 9.31 -13.27 -9.89
C TYR A 57 8.10 -13.23 -10.83
N ARG A 58 7.09 -14.10 -10.60
CA ARG A 58 5.89 -14.13 -11.47
C ARG A 58 4.87 -13.04 -11.14
N VAL A 59 4.66 -12.77 -9.86
CA VAL A 59 3.60 -11.83 -9.41
C VAL A 59 4.12 -10.41 -9.16
N VAL A 60 5.39 -10.31 -8.78
CA VAL A 60 5.97 -9.10 -8.17
C VAL A 60 7.19 -8.58 -8.93
N GLY A 61 7.47 -9.12 -10.12
CA GLY A 61 8.62 -8.72 -10.92
C GLY A 61 8.62 -7.22 -11.24
N ASP A 62 7.45 -6.68 -11.55
CA ASP A 62 7.19 -5.26 -11.74
C ASP A 62 7.61 -4.41 -10.52
N HIS A 63 7.29 -4.89 -9.32
CA HIS A 63 7.68 -4.21 -8.07
C HIS A 63 9.18 -4.27 -7.86
N VAL A 64 9.76 -5.47 -7.96
CA VAL A 64 11.19 -5.66 -7.78
C VAL A 64 11.98 -4.81 -8.77
N TRP A 65 11.55 -4.78 -10.04
CA TRP A 65 12.18 -4.00 -11.10
C TRP A 65 12.10 -2.51 -10.84
N PHE A 66 10.91 -1.98 -10.53
CA PHE A 66 10.75 -0.56 -10.22
C PHE A 66 11.62 -0.12 -9.03
N ARG A 67 11.68 -0.95 -7.98
CA ARG A 67 12.54 -0.70 -6.82
C ARG A 67 14.03 -0.70 -7.20
N ARG A 68 14.49 -1.61 -8.07
CA ARG A 68 15.87 -1.60 -8.60
C ARG A 68 16.14 -0.30 -9.35
N GLN A 69 15.20 0.16 -10.18
CA GLN A 69 15.30 1.44 -10.89
C GLN A 69 15.38 2.65 -9.93
N MET A 70 14.54 2.68 -8.88
CA MET A 70 14.58 3.72 -7.84
C MET A 70 15.92 3.77 -7.10
N LYS A 71 16.53 2.61 -6.82
CA LYS A 71 17.88 2.51 -6.21
C LYS A 71 18.98 3.01 -7.16
N LEU A 72 18.74 2.98 -8.47
CA LEU A 72 19.62 3.55 -9.51
C LEU A 72 19.28 5.01 -9.84
N SER A 73 18.70 5.74 -8.88
CA SER A 73 18.38 7.17 -9.00
C SER A 73 17.43 7.47 -10.17
N LEU A 74 16.28 6.80 -10.19
CA LEU A 74 15.21 7.08 -11.15
C LEU A 74 14.60 8.48 -10.92
N ASN A 75 14.74 9.37 -11.89
CA ASN A 75 14.02 10.64 -11.91
C ASN A 75 12.59 10.43 -12.43
N LEU A 76 11.60 10.84 -11.63
CA LEU A 76 10.18 10.71 -11.93
C LEU A 76 9.55 12.09 -12.13
N VAL A 77 8.83 12.25 -13.23
CA VAL A 77 7.96 13.40 -13.47
C VAL A 77 6.52 12.94 -13.35
N SER A 78 5.76 13.53 -12.44
CA SER A 78 4.33 13.23 -12.26
C SER A 78 3.47 14.13 -13.15
N ILE A 79 2.48 13.55 -13.82
CA ILE A 79 1.48 14.27 -14.59
C ILE A 79 0.08 13.96 -14.05
N ARG A 80 -0.86 14.90 -14.24
CA ARG A 80 -2.25 14.77 -13.75
C ARG A 80 -3.24 14.17 -14.75
N ARG A 81 -2.75 13.68 -15.89
CA ARG A 81 -3.57 13.08 -16.94
C ARG A 81 -3.36 11.57 -16.99
N PRO A 82 -4.41 10.77 -17.24
CA PRO A 82 -4.24 9.34 -17.33
C PRO A 82 -3.28 8.94 -18.45
N ILE A 83 -2.41 7.97 -18.19
CA ILE A 83 -1.42 7.47 -19.16
C ILE A 83 -1.50 5.97 -19.42
N GLY A 84 -2.34 5.27 -18.66
CA GLY A 84 -2.50 3.82 -18.77
C GLY A 84 -3.94 3.40 -18.54
N ILE A 85 -4.24 2.21 -19.03
CA ILE A 85 -5.50 1.49 -18.79
C ILE A 85 -5.12 0.16 -18.13
N PHE A 86 -5.83 -0.20 -17.06
CA PHE A 86 -5.66 -1.47 -16.39
C PHE A 86 -7.01 -2.16 -16.25
N THR A 87 -7.14 -3.34 -16.83
CA THR A 87 -8.34 -4.16 -16.73
C THR A 87 -8.19 -5.11 -15.55
N TRP A 88 -9.07 -4.98 -14.56
CA TRP A 88 -9.10 -5.88 -13.43
C TRP A 88 -9.96 -7.10 -13.75
N HIS A 89 -9.36 -8.28 -13.63
CA HIS A 89 -10.06 -9.56 -13.79
C HIS A 89 -10.22 -10.26 -12.44
N GLN A 90 -11.34 -10.95 -12.25
CA GLN A 90 -11.56 -11.74 -11.03
C GLN A 90 -10.52 -12.85 -10.86
N ASP A 91 -10.02 -13.38 -11.99
CA ASP A 91 -9.05 -14.46 -12.15
C ASP A 91 -7.57 -14.05 -11.97
N ASP A 92 -7.31 -12.94 -11.30
CA ASP A 92 -5.96 -12.43 -11.07
C ASP A 92 -5.02 -13.53 -10.52
N ILE A 93 -3.85 -13.65 -11.15
CA ILE A 93 -2.81 -14.65 -10.86
C ILE A 93 -2.43 -14.59 -9.37
N ALA A 94 -2.46 -13.39 -8.77
CA ALA A 94 -2.20 -13.20 -7.35
C ALA A 94 -3.18 -13.95 -6.43
N LYS A 95 -4.46 -14.11 -6.82
CA LYS A 95 -5.46 -14.86 -6.05
C LYS A 95 -5.28 -16.38 -6.20
N ARG A 96 -4.83 -16.85 -7.36
CA ARG A 96 -4.63 -18.29 -7.65
C ARG A 96 -3.47 -18.91 -6.87
N LEU A 97 -2.51 -18.09 -6.42
CA LEU A 97 -1.30 -18.56 -5.75
C LEU A 97 -1.47 -18.88 -4.25
N GLY A 98 -2.63 -18.58 -3.65
CA GLY A 98 -2.93 -18.93 -2.25
C GLY A 98 -2.05 -18.22 -1.21
N SER A 99 -2.23 -18.56 0.08
CA SER A 99 -1.50 -17.96 1.22
C SER A 99 -0.01 -18.34 1.30
N HIS A 100 0.44 -19.27 0.46
CA HIS A 100 1.83 -19.72 0.33
C HIS A 100 2.45 -19.36 -1.02
N GLY A 101 1.73 -18.61 -1.86
CA GLY A 101 2.22 -18.09 -3.12
C GLY A 101 3.45 -17.23 -2.91
N GLU A 102 4.48 -17.46 -3.74
CA GLU A 102 5.76 -16.73 -3.85
C GLU A 102 5.85 -15.53 -2.92
N ASN A 103 6.68 -15.62 -1.87
CA ASN A 103 6.93 -14.50 -0.96
C ASN A 103 7.13 -13.22 -1.78
N ALA A 104 6.10 -12.36 -1.77
CA ALA A 104 5.95 -11.24 -2.68
C ALA A 104 7.15 -10.27 -2.66
N LEU A 105 7.99 -10.35 -1.63
CA LEU A 105 9.29 -9.70 -1.53
C LEU A 105 10.17 -10.49 -0.53
N ALA A 106 10.56 -11.73 -0.86
CA ALA A 106 11.36 -12.58 0.04
C ALA A 106 12.65 -11.90 0.55
N ASP A 107 13.18 -10.98 -0.26
CA ASP A 107 14.39 -10.20 0.02
C ASP A 107 14.14 -8.96 0.91
N VAL A 108 12.88 -8.59 1.16
CA VAL A 108 12.53 -7.50 2.06
C VAL A 108 12.17 -8.06 3.43
N ASN A 109 13.11 -7.97 4.37
CA ASN A 109 12.81 -8.27 5.76
C ASN A 109 11.92 -7.17 6.36
N ARG A 110 10.60 -7.41 6.29
CA ARG A 110 9.54 -6.58 6.88
C ARG A 110 9.53 -6.56 8.42
N LYS A 111 10.56 -7.08 9.09
CA LYS A 111 10.71 -7.03 10.56
C LYS A 111 11.98 -6.32 11.02
N THR A 112 12.75 -5.71 10.13
CA THR A 112 13.97 -4.97 10.47
C THR A 112 13.71 -3.82 11.46
N VAL A 113 14.69 -3.56 12.33
CA VAL A 113 14.63 -2.47 13.33
C VAL A 113 14.41 -1.12 12.65
N ARG A 114 15.14 -0.84 11.56
CA ARG A 114 14.97 0.37 10.74
C ARG A 114 13.51 0.58 10.31
N MET A 115 12.83 -0.50 9.92
CA MET A 115 11.45 -0.43 9.47
C MET A 115 10.47 -0.25 10.64
N ARG A 116 10.75 -0.84 11.80
CA ARG A 116 9.97 -0.57 13.03
C ARG A 116 10.08 0.89 13.45
N ILE A 117 11.29 1.46 13.42
CA ILE A 117 11.54 2.86 13.75
C ILE A 117 10.81 3.80 12.80
N ALA A 118 10.92 3.60 11.49
CA ALA A 118 10.25 4.50 10.56
C ALA A 118 8.71 4.34 10.56
N LYS A 119 8.15 3.16 10.91
CA LYS A 119 6.71 3.02 11.23
C LYS A 119 6.31 3.81 12.48
N LEU A 120 7.12 3.74 13.53
CA LEU A 120 6.89 4.50 14.76
C LEU A 120 6.95 6.01 14.48
N PHE A 121 7.97 6.48 13.76
CA PHE A 121 8.10 7.88 13.37
C PHE A 121 6.90 8.37 12.56
N PHE A 122 6.41 7.56 11.61
CA PHE A 122 5.23 7.91 10.84
C PHE A 122 3.98 8.03 11.71
N ARG A 123 3.79 7.12 12.69
CA ARG A 123 2.70 7.20 13.67
C ARG A 123 2.81 8.46 14.52
N LEU A 124 3.98 8.70 15.13
CA LEU A 124 4.27 9.89 15.94
C LEU A 124 4.06 11.20 15.18
N ARG A 125 4.43 11.26 13.89
CA ARG A 125 4.18 12.43 13.05
C ARG A 125 2.70 12.63 12.76
N LYS A 126 1.97 11.53 12.48
CA LYS A 126 0.52 11.57 12.22
C LYS A 126 -0.24 12.06 13.44
N LEU A 127 0.19 11.60 14.61
CA LEU A 127 -0.25 11.99 15.93
C LEU A 127 0.00 13.47 16.23
N ALA A 128 1.22 13.96 15.99
CA ALA A 128 1.54 15.39 16.08
C ALA A 128 0.71 16.26 15.13
N SER A 129 0.26 15.71 13.99
CA SER A 129 -0.66 16.37 13.05
C SER A 129 -2.16 16.17 13.35
N GLY A 130 -2.52 15.64 14.53
CA GLY A 130 -3.91 15.51 14.97
C GLY A 130 -4.62 14.21 14.53
N GLY A 131 -3.89 13.18 14.11
CA GLY A 131 -4.45 11.85 13.89
C GLY A 131 -4.83 11.19 15.21
N CYS A 132 -6.12 10.95 15.45
CA CYS A 132 -6.63 10.29 16.66
C CYS A 132 -6.99 8.82 16.39
N LEU A 133 -6.87 7.99 17.41
CA LEU A 133 -7.60 6.72 17.47
C LEU A 133 -9.10 6.99 17.63
N SER A 134 -9.91 6.17 16.97
CA SER A 134 -11.36 6.18 17.19
C SER A 134 -11.65 5.85 18.66
N PRO A 135 -12.62 6.54 19.29
CA PRO A 135 -13.03 6.21 20.65
C PRO A 135 -13.55 4.78 20.70
N PHE A 136 -13.25 4.06 21.79
CA PHE A 136 -13.82 2.75 22.05
C PHE A 136 -14.60 2.79 23.37
N SER A 137 -15.69 2.03 23.42
CA SER A 137 -16.54 1.89 24.60
C SER A 137 -16.40 0.50 25.19
N PHE A 138 -16.16 0.42 26.49
CA PHE A 138 -16.19 -0.83 27.24
C PHE A 138 -17.49 -0.90 28.02
N SER A 139 -18.34 -1.88 27.70
CA SER A 139 -19.60 -2.11 28.39
C SER A 139 -19.53 -3.38 29.22
N TYR A 140 -19.92 -3.31 30.48
CA TYR A 140 -19.96 -4.44 31.40
C TYR A 140 -21.25 -4.43 32.20
N GLU A 141 -21.67 -5.61 32.64
CA GLU A 141 -22.89 -5.82 33.40
C GLU A 141 -22.51 -6.36 34.78
N ILE A 142 -22.91 -5.64 35.84
CA ILE A 142 -22.69 -6.11 37.21
C ILE A 142 -23.92 -6.91 37.61
N THR A 143 -23.76 -8.21 37.79
CA THR A 143 -24.80 -9.12 38.30
C THR A 143 -24.60 -9.35 39.80
N THR A 144 -25.66 -9.08 40.57
CA THR A 144 -25.75 -9.42 42.00
C THR A 144 -26.87 -10.44 42.21
N ASN A 145 -26.72 -11.33 43.19
CA ASN A 145 -27.61 -12.49 43.43
C ASN A 145 -29.11 -12.18 43.62
N GLN A 146 -29.52 -10.90 43.68
CA GLN A 146 -30.92 -10.50 43.91
C GLN A 146 -31.47 -9.46 42.91
N GLN A 147 -30.74 -9.02 41.88
CA GLN A 147 -31.26 -8.07 40.88
C GLN A 147 -30.68 -8.27 39.47
N THR A 148 -31.51 -7.99 38.47
CA THR A 148 -31.16 -7.89 37.04
C THR A 148 -30.00 -6.90 36.83
N GLY A 149 -29.03 -7.31 36.03
CA GLY A 149 -27.72 -6.66 35.96
C GLY A 149 -27.78 -5.21 35.51
N VAL A 150 -27.07 -4.35 36.25
CA VAL A 150 -26.91 -2.94 35.84
C VAL A 150 -25.82 -2.88 34.79
N LYS A 151 -26.21 -2.60 33.54
CA LYS A 151 -25.26 -2.33 32.45
C LYS A 151 -24.61 -0.96 32.65
N ARG A 152 -23.29 -0.94 32.73
CA ARG A 152 -22.47 0.27 32.72
C ARG A 152 -21.60 0.31 31.48
N SER A 153 -21.43 1.49 30.91
CA SER A 153 -20.53 1.71 29.78
C SER A 153 -19.53 2.82 30.13
N ILE A 154 -18.25 2.55 29.90
CA ILE A 154 -17.18 3.53 30.02
C ILE A 154 -16.72 3.87 28.60
N THR A 155 -16.81 5.14 28.24
CA THR A 155 -16.31 5.65 26.96
C THR A 155 -14.92 6.22 27.16
N PHE A 156 -13.93 5.68 26.46
CA PHE A 156 -12.58 6.21 26.51
C PHE A 156 -12.48 7.41 25.55
N PRO A 157 -11.89 8.54 25.99
CA PRO A 157 -11.71 9.71 25.13
C PRO A 157 -10.77 9.38 23.97
N ARG A 158 -10.80 10.22 22.93
CA ARG A 158 -9.87 10.11 21.80
C ARG A 158 -8.43 10.15 22.32
N LEU A 159 -7.74 9.03 22.21
CA LEU A 159 -6.30 8.97 22.41
C LEU A 159 -5.62 9.41 21.10
N GLY A 160 -4.66 10.33 21.19
CA GLY A 160 -3.79 10.65 20.06
C GLY A 160 -3.06 9.39 19.56
N LEU A 161 -2.88 9.30 18.23
CA LEU A 161 -2.13 8.30 17.44
C LEU A 161 -0.65 8.07 17.78
#